data_AF-A0A3B8JXV4-F1
#
_entry.id   AF-A0A3B8JXV4-F1
#
_cell.length_a   1.000
_cell.length_b   1.000
_cell.length_c   1.000
_cell.angle_alpha   90.00
_cell.angle_beta   90.00
_cell.angle_gamma   90.00
#
_symmetry.space_group_name_H-M   'P 1'
#
loop_
_entity.id
_entity.type
_entity.pdbx_description
1 polymer ?
#
loop_
_entity_poly.entity_id
_entity_poly.type
_entity_poly.pdbx_seq_one_letter_code
_entity_poly.pdbx_strand_id
1 'polypeptide(L)'
;MTSIKRRLVMNFMFIILITVIIMELFLITGIRNSYYKNLEDTLANQLQTSIALYERYFSDATLQENVLNNVDTFWKQVTAQVEIIDMEGRTIMNSLGVIDELSGGTADVQAALQGEKGVWVGGLHYATERVMAVAYPIRGA
;
A
#
# COMPACT_ATOMS: atom_id res chain seq x y z
N MET A 1 39.39 -26.78 -35.47
CA MET A 1 38.10 -27.43 -35.78
C MET A 1 37.36 -27.69 -34.47
N THR A 2 36.25 -27.02 -34.20
CA THR A 2 35.43 -27.33 -33.01
C THR A 2 34.81 -28.71 -33.19
N SER A 3 35.19 -29.65 -32.33
CA SER A 3 34.62 -31.00 -32.30
C SER A 3 33.08 -30.92 -32.22
N ILE A 4 32.38 -31.78 -32.94
CA ILE A 4 30.91 -31.93 -32.93
C ILE A 4 30.37 -32.02 -31.49
N LYS A 5 31.14 -32.66 -30.59
CA LYS A 5 30.86 -32.72 -29.15
C LYS A 5 30.72 -31.34 -28.50
N ARG A 6 31.59 -30.38 -28.84
CA ARG A 6 31.57 -29.02 -28.29
C ARG A 6 30.33 -28.26 -28.77
N ARG A 7 29.96 -28.39 -30.05
CA ARG A 7 28.75 -27.76 -30.60
C ARG A 7 27.48 -28.31 -29.95
N LEU A 8 27.42 -29.62 -29.73
CA LEU A 8 26.30 -30.28 -29.06
C LEU A 8 26.12 -29.78 -27.61
N VAL A 9 27.22 -29.77 -26.83
CA VAL A 9 27.18 -29.32 -25.43
C VAL A 9 26.81 -27.84 -25.32
N MET A 10 27.32 -26.98 -26.20
CA MET A 10 26.97 -25.56 -26.22
C MET A 10 25.48 -25.32 -26.49
N ASN A 11 24.88 -26.10 -27.41
CA ASN A 11 23.45 -25.98 -27.70
C ASN A 11 22.59 -26.40 -26.50
N PHE A 12 22.91 -27.51 -25.83
CA PHE A 12 22.20 -27.91 -24.61
C PHE A 12 22.38 -26.90 -23.47
N MET A 13 23.60 -26.37 -23.28
CA MET A 13 23.86 -25.33 -22.29
C MET A 13 23.03 -24.07 -22.56
N PHE A 14 22.91 -23.65 -23.82
CA PHE A 14 22.12 -22.50 -24.22
C PHE A 14 20.62 -22.70 -23.95
N ILE A 15 20.10 -23.88 -24.24
CA ILE A 15 18.70 -24.23 -23.93
C ILE A 15 18.45 -24.14 -22.42
N ILE A 16 19.33 -24.73 -21.61
CA ILE A 16 19.23 -24.68 -20.14
C ILE A 16 19.24 -23.23 -19.66
N LEU A 17 20.15 -22.41 -20.17
CA LEU A 17 20.25 -21.00 -19.80
C LEU A 17 18.94 -20.24 -20.09
N ILE A 18 18.37 -20.42 -21.29
CA ILE A 18 17.09 -19.80 -21.65
C ILE A 18 15.98 -20.27 -20.70
N THR A 19 15.90 -21.57 -20.42
CA THR A 19 14.86 -22.08 -19.52
C THR A 19 14.98 -21.51 -18.11
N VAL A 20 16.20 -21.35 -17.58
CA VAL A 20 16.43 -20.73 -16.27
C VAL A 20 16.01 -19.27 -16.28
N ILE A 21 16.38 -18.50 -17.31
CA ILE A 21 16.01 -17.09 -17.43
C ILE A 21 14.48 -16.91 -17.51
N ILE A 22 13.80 -17.73 -18.31
CA ILE A 22 12.32 -17.68 -18.42
C ILE A 22 11.70 -17.99 -17.05
N MET A 23 12.21 -19.01 -16.36
CA MET A 23 11.74 -19.38 -15.03
C MET A 23 11.97 -18.26 -14.01
N GLU A 24 13.13 -17.61 -14.02
CA GLU A 24 13.43 -16.47 -13.15
C GLU A 24 12.49 -15.29 -13.39
N LEU A 25 12.25 -14.91 -14.65
CA LEU A 25 11.31 -13.84 -14.98
C LEU A 25 9.89 -14.16 -14.52
N PHE A 26 9.45 -15.41 -14.70
CA PHE A 26 8.16 -15.88 -14.20
C PHE A 26 8.07 -15.81 -12.67
N LEU A 27 9.10 -16.26 -11.96
CA LEU A 27 9.14 -16.21 -10.50
C LEU A 27 9.15 -14.78 -9.98
N ILE A 28 10.00 -13.91 -10.52
CA ILE A 28 10.11 -12.51 -10.09
C ILE A 28 8.77 -11.78 -10.28
N THR A 29 8.13 -11.97 -11.43
CA THR A 29 6.83 -11.34 -11.71
C THR A 29 5.72 -11.90 -10.81
N GLY A 30 5.66 -13.21 -10.61
CA GLY A 30 4.70 -13.86 -9.74
C GLY A 30 4.83 -13.43 -8.28
N ILE A 31 6.05 -13.45 -7.73
CA ILE A 31 6.34 -13.01 -6.37
C ILE A 31 5.99 -11.54 -6.20
N ARG A 32 6.44 -10.68 -7.12
CA ARG A 32 6.15 -9.24 -7.06
C ARG A 32 4.65 -8.97 -7.06
N ASN A 33 3.92 -9.56 -8.00
CA ASN A 33 2.48 -9.34 -8.09
C ASN A 33 1.74 -9.83 -6.84
N SER A 34 2.10 -11.02 -6.33
CA SER A 34 1.50 -11.55 -5.11
C SER A 34 1.83 -10.70 -3.88
N TYR A 35 3.06 -10.19 -3.79
CA TYR A 35 3.48 -9.35 -2.66
C TYR A 35 2.68 -8.05 -2.60
N TYR A 36 2.65 -7.30 -3.71
CA TYR A 36 1.92 -6.02 -3.76
C TYR A 36 0.42 -6.20 -3.55
N LYS A 37 -0.17 -7.24 -4.14
CA LYS A 37 -1.60 -7.53 -3.95
C LYS A 37 -1.93 -7.91 -2.50
N ASN A 38 -1.15 -8.81 -1.89
CA ASN A 38 -1.37 -9.21 -0.50
C ASN A 38 -1.20 -8.02 0.46
N LEU A 39 -0.24 -7.14 0.18
CA LEU A 39 -0.01 -5.94 0.97
C LEU A 39 -1.18 -4.96 0.85
N GLU A 40 -1.67 -4.71 -0.37
CA GLU A 40 -2.88 -3.90 -0.61
C GLU A 40 -4.10 -4.47 0.13
N ASP A 41 -4.35 -5.78 -0.01
CA ASP A 41 -5.48 -6.46 0.63
C ASP A 41 -5.38 -6.39 2.16
N THR A 42 -4.17 -6.54 2.70
CA THR A 42 -3.93 -6.43 4.16
C THR A 42 -4.22 -5.02 4.66
N LEU A 43 -3.70 -3.99 4.00
CA LEU A 43 -3.94 -2.59 4.36
C LEU A 43 -5.42 -2.22 4.23
N ALA A 44 -6.08 -2.64 3.14
CA ALA A 44 -7.50 -2.41 2.92
C ALA A 44 -8.36 -3.06 4.01
N ASN A 45 -8.05 -4.30 4.40
CA ASN A 45 -8.80 -5.02 5.45
C ASN A 45 -8.61 -4.37 6.83
N GLN A 46 -7.38 -3.98 7.18
CA GLN A 46 -7.10 -3.25 8.42
C GLN A 46 -7.86 -1.92 8.45
N LEU A 47 -7.83 -1.16 7.35
CA LEU A 47 -8.52 0.12 7.25
C LEU A 47 -10.04 -0.02 7.34
N GLN A 48 -10.64 -0.99 6.63
CA GLN A 48 -12.07 -1.27 6.73
C GLN A 48 -12.48 -1.68 8.15
N THR A 49 -11.64 -2.46 8.84
CA THR A 49 -11.88 -2.84 10.23
C THR A 49 -11.86 -1.60 11.14
N SER A 50 -10.87 -0.71 10.97
CA SER A 50 -10.80 0.55 11.71
C SER A 50 -11.99 1.47 11.44
N ILE A 51 -12.43 1.59 10.18
CA ILE A 51 -13.63 2.37 9.81
C ILE A 51 -14.87 1.77 10.46
N ALA A 52 -15.06 0.45 10.40
CA ALA A 52 -16.20 -0.21 11.02
C ALA A 52 -16.20 -0.06 12.55
N LEU A 53 -15.03 -0.04 13.20
CA LEU A 53 -14.91 0.25 14.63
C LEU A 53 -15.29 1.72 14.92
N TYR A 54 -14.84 2.66 14.10
CA TYR A 54 -15.22 4.07 14.20
C TYR A 54 -16.73 4.26 14.07
N GLU A 55 -17.32 3.77 12.99
CA GLU A 55 -18.76 3.88 12.71
C GLU A 55 -19.64 3.22 13.79
N ARG A 56 -19.15 2.18 14.45
CA ARG A 56 -19.92 1.45 15.46
C ARG A 56 -19.84 2.05 16.86
N TYR A 57 -18.71 2.64 17.24
CA TYR A 57 -18.42 3.01 18.63
C TYR A 57 -18.11 4.49 18.84
N PHE A 58 -17.84 5.24 17.76
CA PHE A 58 -17.30 6.60 17.84
C PHE A 58 -18.01 7.58 16.90
N SER A 59 -19.07 7.15 16.19
CA SER A 59 -19.87 7.99 15.28
C SER A 59 -20.75 9.02 15.99
N ASP A 60 -20.82 9.00 17.33
CA ASP A 60 -21.63 9.93 18.12
C ASP A 60 -21.01 11.34 18.20
N ALA A 61 -19.74 11.48 17.81
CA ALA A 61 -19.01 12.74 17.69
C ALA A 61 -18.29 12.81 16.34
N THR A 62 -18.00 14.02 15.87
CA THR A 62 -17.28 14.21 14.60
C THR A 62 -15.91 13.53 14.64
N LEU A 63 -15.40 13.11 13.47
CA LEU A 63 -14.08 12.48 13.37
C LEU A 63 -12.99 13.40 13.92
N GLN A 64 -13.09 14.70 13.61
CA GLN A 64 -12.18 15.74 14.10
C GLN A 64 -12.22 15.85 15.63
N GLU A 65 -13.40 15.84 16.24
CA GLU A 65 -13.55 15.89 17.70
C GLU A 65 -12.97 14.64 18.38
N ASN A 66 -13.22 13.46 17.83
CA ASN A 66 -12.64 12.22 18.36
C ASN A 66 -11.11 12.21 18.28
N VAL A 67 -10.56 12.69 17.15
CA VAL A 67 -9.11 12.83 16.96
C VAL A 67 -8.53 13.82 17.96
N LEU A 68 -9.14 15.00 18.14
CA LEU A 68 -8.69 16.03 19.09
C LEU A 68 -8.78 15.54 20.55
N ASN A 69 -9.78 14.72 20.87
CA ASN A 69 -9.96 14.12 22.19
C ASN A 69 -9.10 12.87 22.43
N ASN A 70 -8.14 12.56 21.54
CA ASN A 70 -7.25 11.39 21.61
C ASN A 70 -8.00 10.06 21.70
N VAL A 71 -9.15 9.94 21.04
CA VAL A 71 -9.87 8.67 20.90
C VAL A 71 -9.16 7.84 19.84
N ASP A 72 -8.02 7.27 20.22
CA ASP A 72 -7.07 6.68 19.28
C ASP A 72 -7.21 5.16 19.09
N THR A 73 -8.14 4.56 19.83
CA THR A 73 -8.34 3.11 19.87
C THR A 73 -8.71 2.52 18.52
N PHE A 74 -9.39 3.27 17.64
CA PHE A 74 -9.83 2.77 16.34
C PHE A 74 -8.70 2.66 15.31
N TRP A 75 -7.66 3.49 15.40
CA TRP A 75 -6.53 3.49 14.46
C TRP A 75 -5.24 2.88 15.03
N LYS A 76 -5.06 2.83 16.35
CA LYS A 76 -3.87 2.22 16.99
C LYS A 76 -3.71 0.72 16.76
N GLN A 77 -4.76 0.04 16.32
CA GLN A 77 -4.69 -1.39 16.00
C GLN A 77 -4.03 -1.67 14.64
N VAL A 78 -3.86 -0.65 13.81
CA VAL A 78 -3.22 -0.76 12.49
C VAL A 78 -1.70 -0.76 12.68
N THR A 79 -1.02 -1.75 12.11
CA THR A 79 0.44 -1.89 12.19
C THR A 79 1.19 -1.03 11.16
N ALA A 80 0.53 -0.02 10.60
CA ALA A 80 1.03 0.86 9.55
C ALA A 80 0.83 2.33 9.95
N GLN A 81 1.44 3.25 9.20
CA GLN A 81 1.15 4.68 9.34
C GLN A 81 -0.32 4.93 9.01
N VAL A 82 -1.02 5.65 9.90
CA VAL A 82 -2.39 6.06 9.70
C VAL A 82 -2.43 7.58 9.56
N GLU A 83 -3.11 8.03 8.51
CA GLU A 83 -3.45 9.43 8.29
C GLU A 83 -4.96 9.58 8.23
N ILE A 84 -5.45 10.65 8.85
CA ILE A 84 -6.84 11.08 8.71
C ILE A 84 -6.81 12.40 7.97
N ILE A 85 -7.59 12.50 6.91
CA ILE A 85 -7.59 13.60 5.96
C ILE A 85 -9.01 14.15 5.86
N ASP A 86 -9.15 15.48 5.87
CA ASP A 86 -10.44 16.13 5.67
C ASP A 86 -10.87 16.14 4.20
N MET A 87 -12.09 16.62 3.93
CA MET A 87 -12.66 16.67 2.57
C MET A 87 -11.95 17.70 1.67
N GLU A 88 -11.17 18.62 2.25
CA GLU A 88 -10.30 19.54 1.52
C GLU A 88 -8.94 18.93 1.17
N GLY A 89 -8.67 17.68 1.57
CA GLY A 89 -7.41 16.98 1.33
C GLY A 89 -6.30 17.36 2.31
N ARG A 90 -6.63 17.98 3.44
CA ARG A 90 -5.66 18.35 4.49
C ARG A 90 -5.56 17.26 5.55
N THR A 91 -4.35 16.92 5.94
CA THR A 91 -4.08 15.96 7.00
C THR A 91 -4.47 16.55 8.34
N ILE A 92 -5.51 16.00 8.98
CA ILE A 92 -5.92 16.39 10.33
C ILE A 92 -5.21 15.58 11.42
N MET A 93 -4.69 14.40 11.07
CA MET A 93 -3.94 13.55 11.97
C MET A 93 -2.98 12.64 11.21
N ASN A 94 -1.79 12.45 11.79
CA ASN A 94 -0.81 11.46 11.36
C ASN A 94 -0.29 10.72 12.59
N SER A 95 -0.31 9.38 12.57
CA SER A 95 0.18 8.54 13.67
C SER A 95 1.68 8.71 13.97
N LEU A 96 2.47 9.23 13.01
CA LEU A 96 3.89 9.56 13.20
C LEU A 96 4.11 10.93 13.85
N GLY A 97 3.06 11.72 14.07
CA GLY A 97 3.16 13.07 14.65
C GLY A 97 3.74 14.12 13.72
N VAL A 98 3.87 13.82 12.42
CA VAL A 98 4.31 14.76 11.38
C VAL A 98 3.12 15.10 10.49
N ILE A 99 2.74 16.37 10.43
CA ILE A 99 1.74 16.85 9.47
C ILE A 99 2.51 17.31 8.23
N ASP A 100 2.62 16.44 7.24
CA ASP A 100 3.23 16.78 5.95
C ASP A 100 2.18 17.43 5.04
N GLU A 101 2.53 18.53 4.36
CA GLU A 101 1.58 19.29 3.51
C GLU A 101 1.18 18.54 2.22
N LEU A 102 1.84 17.41 1.91
CA LEU A 102 1.74 16.70 0.63
C LEU A 102 0.69 15.58 0.57
N SER A 103 0.09 15.16 1.69
CA SER A 103 -0.80 13.98 1.71
C SER A 103 -2.01 14.12 0.78
N GLY A 104 -2.55 15.33 0.59
CA GLY A 104 -3.72 15.56 -0.28
C GLY A 104 -3.49 15.30 -1.77
N GLY A 105 -2.24 15.24 -2.23
CA GLY A 105 -1.90 15.17 -3.65
C GLY A 105 -1.76 13.75 -4.22
N THR A 106 -1.81 12.71 -3.40
CA THR A 106 -1.53 11.34 -3.84
C THR A 106 -2.78 10.67 -4.43
N ALA A 107 -2.55 9.70 -5.32
CA ALA A 107 -3.63 9.06 -6.11
C ALA A 107 -4.63 8.30 -5.24
N ASP A 108 -4.19 7.78 -4.09
CA ASP A 108 -5.04 7.14 -3.11
C ASP A 108 -6.01 8.13 -2.47
N VAL A 109 -5.52 9.26 -1.99
CA VAL A 109 -6.35 10.29 -1.35
C VAL A 109 -7.33 10.91 -2.33
N GLN A 110 -6.89 11.18 -3.57
CA GLN A 110 -7.75 11.73 -4.61
C GLN A 110 -8.92 10.79 -4.97
N ALA A 111 -8.68 9.47 -5.02
CA ALA A 111 -9.74 8.49 -5.25
C ALA A 111 -10.69 8.38 -4.04
N ALA A 112 -10.16 8.43 -2.82
CA ALA A 112 -10.95 8.42 -1.59
C ALA A 112 -11.86 9.65 -1.47
N LEU A 113 -11.37 10.84 -1.83
CA LEU A 113 -12.17 12.07 -1.90
C LEU A 113 -13.30 11.99 -2.93
N GLN A 114 -13.16 11.16 -3.96
CA GLN A 114 -14.21 10.86 -4.95
C GLN A 114 -15.16 9.75 -4.49
N GLY A 115 -14.94 9.17 -3.31
CA GLY A 115 -15.78 8.13 -2.73
C GLY A 115 -15.40 6.70 -3.12
N GLU A 116 -14.22 6.49 -3.68
CA GLU A 116 -13.70 5.19 -4.11
C GLU A 116 -12.49 4.73 -3.28
N LYS A 117 -12.15 3.44 -3.30
CA LYS A 117 -10.87 2.97 -2.74
C LYS A 117 -9.74 3.51 -3.59
N GLY A 118 -8.78 4.18 -2.94
CA GLY A 118 -7.55 4.63 -3.56
C GLY A 118 -6.34 3.79 -3.16
N VAL A 119 -5.38 3.63 -4.08
CA VAL A 119 -4.09 2.97 -3.83
C VAL A 119 -2.97 3.76 -4.48
N TRP A 120 -1.88 3.95 -3.75
CA TRP A 120 -0.69 4.64 -4.23
C TRP A 120 0.57 3.88 -3.83
N VAL A 121 1.55 3.83 -4.71
CA VAL A 121 2.86 3.20 -4.45
C VAL A 121 3.96 4.16 -4.88
N GLY A 122 4.71 4.69 -3.92
CA GLY A 122 5.73 5.71 -4.19
C GLY A 122 6.83 5.77 -3.14
N GLY A 123 7.76 6.69 -3.33
CA GLY A 123 8.79 7.00 -2.35
C GLY A 123 8.35 8.16 -1.47
N LEU A 124 8.70 8.10 -0.20
CA LEU A 124 8.51 9.20 0.74
C LEU A 124 9.88 9.83 1.03
N HIS A 125 9.92 11.13 1.31
CA HIS A 125 11.18 11.82 1.57
C HIS A 125 11.92 11.26 2.80
N TYR A 126 11.17 10.74 3.76
CA TYR A 126 11.69 10.17 5.00
C TYR A 126 11.89 8.63 4.96
N ALA A 127 11.54 7.96 3.86
CA ALA A 127 11.68 6.51 3.72
C ALA A 127 12.71 6.17 2.63
N THR A 128 13.61 5.23 2.93
CA THR A 128 14.59 4.73 1.95
C THR A 128 13.98 3.76 0.94
N GLU A 129 12.82 3.18 1.28
CA GLU A 129 12.11 2.19 0.48
C GLU A 129 10.82 2.78 -0.11
N ARG A 130 10.30 2.13 -1.16
CA ARG A 130 8.96 2.45 -1.66
C ARG A 130 7.92 1.96 -0.67
N VAL A 131 6.91 2.80 -0.43
CA VAL A 131 5.76 2.48 0.40
C VAL A 131 4.52 2.30 -0.47
N MET A 132 3.53 1.62 0.09
CA MET A 132 2.16 1.63 -0.40
C MET A 132 1.27 2.35 0.60
N ALA A 133 0.37 3.18 0.08
CA ALA A 133 -0.73 3.78 0.83
C ALA A 133 -2.06 3.32 0.22
N VAL A 134 -3.04 3.09 1.08
CA VAL A 134 -4.42 2.72 0.71
C VAL A 134 -5.33 3.67 1.48
N ALA A 135 -6.25 4.31 0.75
CA ALA A 135 -7.21 5.25 1.32
C ALA A 135 -8.64 4.79 1.03
N TYR A 136 -9.52 5.00 2.00
CA TYR A 136 -10.96 4.73 1.89
C TYR A 136 -11.76 5.91 2.44
N PRO A 137 -12.90 6.26 1.81
CA PRO A 137 -13.80 7.25 2.35
C PRO A 137 -14.46 6.73 3.63
N ILE A 138 -14.62 7.61 4.62
CA ILE A 138 -15.37 7.33 5.85
C ILE A 138 -16.79 7.89 5.65
N ARG A 139 -17.80 7.03 5.68
CA ARG A 139 -19.21 7.43 5.47
C ARG A 139 -19.91 7.59 6.81
N GLY A 140 -19.63 8.70 7.47
CA GLY A 140 -20.26 9.04 8.76
C GLY A 140 -19.60 10.19 9.51
N ALA A 141 -18.74 10.96 8.83
CA ALA A 141 -18.11 12.17 9.36
C ALA A 141 -18.89 13.43 8.96
#